data_AF-A0A519PA57-F1
#
_entry.id   AF-A0A519PA57-F1
#
_cell.length_a   1.000
_cell.length_b   1.000
_cell.length_c   1.000
_cell.angle_alpha   90.00
_cell.angle_beta   90.00
_cell.angle_gamma   90.00
#
_symmetry.space_group_name_H-M   'P 1'
#
loop_
_entity.id
_entity.type
_entity.pdbx_description
1 polymer ?
#
loop_
_entity_poly.entity_id
_entity_poly.type
_entity_poly.pdbx_seq_one_letter_code
_entity_poly.pdbx_strand_id
1 'polypeptide(L)'
;RSEGLILLSGGPDGPVDPLFAQSRPGDANQALTTMKAVFGDRFYVELQRHGRPEEARAEPGLVEWAYANDVPLVATNDVYYAKAAQARSHDALLCIADGAFTGQEDRRRVTDQHWFKPAADMRTLFADLPEACDNTLDIARRCAFLVQTRAPILPRFDTGAGRSEDDELAHQAREGLKVRLAQVTPAAPEEDYWKRLEWEVSIIQQMGFPGYFLIVSDFIKWAKSHGIPVGPGRGSGAGSLVAWSLTITDLDPLRFGLLFERFLNPERVSMPDFDIDFCQERREEVISYVQQRYGSDRVAQIITFGTLQARAVLRDVGRVLQMPLGQVDRLAKMVPANPANPVTLAQAIELEPRLREARDNEKSVETLLDTALELEGLYRNASTHAAGIVIGDRPLVELTPLYKDPRSTIPATQFNM
;
A
#
# COMPACT_ATOMS: atom_id res chain seq x y z
N ARG A 1 -24.03 -7.06 1.91
CA ARG A 1 -23.97 -5.71 1.29
C ARG A 1 -23.52 -5.92 -0.15
N SER A 2 -24.35 -5.61 -1.14
CA SER A 2 -23.99 -5.76 -2.58
C SER A 2 -24.16 -4.48 -3.37
N GLU A 3 -24.75 -3.43 -2.80
CA GLU A 3 -25.02 -2.15 -3.46
C GLU A 3 -23.75 -1.52 -4.07
N GLY A 4 -23.87 -0.94 -5.26
CA GLY A 4 -22.76 -0.30 -5.97
C GLY A 4 -21.73 -1.25 -6.60
N LEU A 5 -21.88 -2.57 -6.43
CA LEU A 5 -20.98 -3.58 -6.98
C LEU A 5 -21.60 -4.32 -8.17
N ILE A 6 -20.76 -4.64 -9.17
CA ILE A 6 -21.04 -5.59 -10.26
C ILE A 6 -20.26 -6.87 -9.97
N LEU A 7 -20.91 -8.02 -10.13
CA LEU A 7 -20.32 -9.34 -9.92
C LEU A 7 -20.19 -10.07 -11.26
N LEU A 8 -19.01 -10.62 -11.51
CA LEU A 8 -18.77 -11.63 -12.54
C LEU A 8 -18.64 -13.00 -11.83
N SER A 9 -19.06 -14.09 -12.47
CA SER A 9 -19.14 -15.41 -11.80
C SER A 9 -17.79 -15.99 -11.35
N GLY A 10 -16.66 -15.45 -11.80
CA GLY A 10 -15.31 -15.73 -11.27
C GLY A 10 -14.45 -16.63 -12.16
N GLY A 11 -14.97 -17.08 -13.30
CA GLY A 11 -14.23 -17.94 -14.24
C GLY A 11 -13.73 -19.25 -13.63
N PRO A 12 -12.63 -19.82 -14.16
CA PRO A 12 -12.16 -21.18 -13.84
C PRO A 12 -11.80 -21.42 -12.37
N ASP A 13 -11.31 -20.37 -11.68
CA ASP A 13 -10.97 -20.41 -10.25
C ASP A 13 -12.15 -19.93 -9.37
N GLY A 14 -13.27 -19.55 -9.99
CA GLY A 14 -14.50 -19.16 -9.31
C GLY A 14 -15.27 -20.35 -8.72
N PRO A 15 -16.33 -20.10 -7.95
CA PRO A 15 -17.08 -21.16 -7.27
C PRO A 15 -18.00 -21.98 -8.20
N VAL A 16 -18.17 -21.59 -9.46
CA VAL A 16 -19.16 -22.17 -10.39
C VAL A 16 -18.52 -23.08 -11.43
N ASP A 17 -17.52 -22.60 -12.17
CA ASP A 17 -16.89 -23.34 -13.26
C ASP A 17 -16.36 -24.72 -12.83
N PRO A 18 -15.70 -24.87 -11.67
CA PRO A 18 -15.27 -26.19 -11.19
C PRO A 18 -16.43 -27.17 -10.99
N LEU A 19 -17.62 -26.69 -10.59
CA LEU A 19 -18.80 -27.54 -10.38
C LEU A 19 -19.32 -28.08 -11.71
N PHE A 20 -19.41 -27.25 -12.75
CA PHE A 20 -19.77 -27.74 -14.09
C PHE A 20 -18.71 -28.70 -14.65
N ALA A 21 -17.42 -28.36 -14.51
CA ALA A 21 -16.32 -29.22 -14.96
C ALA A 21 -16.30 -30.60 -14.26
N GLN A 22 -16.78 -30.66 -13.01
CA GLN A 22 -16.95 -31.88 -12.21
C GLN A 22 -18.31 -32.57 -12.42
N SER A 23 -19.11 -32.16 -13.40
CA SER A 23 -20.44 -32.72 -13.68
C SER A 23 -21.42 -32.60 -12.50
N ARG A 24 -21.37 -31.48 -11.76
CA ARG A 24 -22.28 -31.13 -10.66
C ARG A 24 -23.16 -29.92 -11.00
N PRO A 25 -24.00 -29.99 -12.06
CA PRO A 25 -24.77 -28.83 -12.53
C PRO A 25 -25.79 -28.33 -11.51
N GLY A 26 -26.34 -29.19 -10.64
CA GLY A 26 -27.28 -28.78 -9.60
C GLY A 26 -26.69 -27.76 -8.62
N ASP A 27 -25.47 -28.03 -8.14
CA ASP A 27 -24.75 -27.15 -7.22
C ASP A 27 -24.31 -25.85 -7.92
N ALA A 28 -23.86 -25.97 -9.18
CA ALA A 28 -23.47 -24.82 -10.01
C ALA A 28 -24.65 -23.85 -10.23
N ASN A 29 -25.80 -24.41 -10.60
CA ASN A 29 -27.04 -23.65 -10.81
C ASN A 29 -27.53 -22.99 -9.52
N GLN A 30 -27.39 -23.65 -8.36
CA GLN A 30 -27.74 -23.07 -7.07
C GLN A 30 -26.82 -21.89 -6.73
N ALA A 31 -25.51 -22.01 -6.97
CA ALA A 31 -24.56 -20.93 -6.76
C ALA A 31 -24.87 -19.72 -7.65
N LEU A 32 -25.10 -19.93 -8.95
CA LEU A 32 -25.49 -18.88 -9.90
C LEU A 32 -26.82 -18.21 -9.52
N THR A 33 -27.81 -18.99 -9.10
CA THR A 33 -29.11 -18.46 -8.62
C THR A 33 -28.94 -17.57 -7.40
N THR A 34 -28.06 -17.97 -6.48
CA THR A 34 -27.75 -17.17 -5.28
C THR A 34 -27.06 -15.86 -5.65
N MET A 35 -26.08 -15.90 -6.54
CA MET A 35 -25.39 -14.71 -7.06
C MET A 35 -26.38 -13.75 -7.73
N LYS A 36 -27.22 -14.26 -8.63
CA LYS A 36 -28.26 -13.48 -9.31
C LYS A 36 -29.25 -12.85 -8.32
N ALA A 37 -29.69 -13.59 -7.31
CA ALA A 37 -30.62 -13.05 -6.31
C ALA A 37 -30.02 -11.87 -5.52
N VAL A 38 -28.71 -11.88 -5.27
CA VAL A 38 -28.02 -10.83 -4.49
C VAL A 38 -27.63 -9.61 -5.33
N PHE A 39 -27.25 -9.82 -6.59
CA PHE A 39 -26.72 -8.76 -7.46
C PHE A 39 -27.73 -8.27 -8.51
N GLY A 40 -28.78 -9.04 -8.81
CA GLY A 40 -29.83 -8.68 -9.76
C GLY A 40 -29.28 -8.47 -11.17
N ASP A 41 -29.57 -7.31 -11.74
CA ASP A 41 -29.09 -6.85 -13.06
C ASP A 41 -27.60 -6.49 -13.09
N ARG A 42 -26.90 -6.59 -11.95
CA ARG A 42 -25.44 -6.36 -11.82
C ARG A 42 -24.66 -7.66 -11.74
N PHE A 43 -25.27 -8.77 -12.13
CA PHE A 43 -24.63 -10.08 -12.22
C PHE A 43 -24.41 -10.47 -13.68
N TYR A 44 -23.20 -10.93 -13.99
CA TYR A 44 -22.82 -11.43 -15.29
C TYR A 44 -22.19 -12.82 -15.14
N VAL A 45 -22.50 -13.72 -16.07
CA VAL A 45 -21.83 -15.01 -16.16
C VAL A 45 -20.55 -14.82 -16.96
N GLU A 46 -19.42 -15.01 -16.29
CA GLU A 46 -18.08 -14.80 -16.84
C GLU A 46 -17.60 -16.01 -17.62
N LEU A 47 -17.11 -15.78 -18.83
CA LEU A 47 -16.50 -16.79 -19.69
C LEU A 47 -15.04 -16.43 -19.95
N GLN A 48 -14.17 -17.42 -19.80
CA GLN A 48 -12.73 -17.32 -20.05
C GLN A 48 -12.27 -18.49 -20.92
N ARG A 49 -11.42 -18.21 -21.91
CA ARG A 49 -10.95 -19.22 -22.89
C ARG A 49 -9.42 -19.20 -22.99
N HIS A 50 -8.79 -20.01 -22.16
CA HIS A 50 -7.33 -20.22 -22.11
C HIS A 50 -6.91 -21.56 -22.70
N GLY A 51 -7.85 -22.34 -23.25
CA GLY A 51 -7.60 -23.64 -23.86
C GLY A 51 -7.52 -24.78 -22.85
N ARG A 52 -8.08 -24.60 -21.64
CA ARG A 52 -8.10 -25.66 -20.62
C ARG A 52 -9.27 -26.61 -20.82
N PRO A 53 -9.09 -27.94 -20.60
CA PRO A 53 -10.19 -28.90 -20.65
C PRO A 53 -11.30 -28.65 -19.62
N GLU A 54 -10.99 -28.03 -18.47
CA GLU A 54 -12.00 -27.63 -17.49
C GLU A 54 -12.93 -26.55 -18.04
N GLU A 55 -12.38 -25.52 -18.69
CA GLU A 55 -13.13 -24.42 -19.31
C GLU A 55 -14.10 -24.95 -20.36
N ALA A 56 -13.62 -25.79 -21.28
CA ALA A 56 -14.43 -26.39 -22.34
C ALA A 56 -15.57 -27.27 -21.80
N ARG A 57 -15.41 -27.88 -20.61
CA ARG A 57 -16.46 -28.66 -19.94
C ARG A 57 -17.45 -27.78 -19.19
N ALA A 58 -17.02 -26.64 -18.65
CA ALA A 58 -17.84 -25.75 -17.86
C ALA A 58 -18.72 -24.84 -18.70
N GLU A 59 -18.18 -24.31 -19.81
CA GLU A 59 -18.80 -23.28 -20.64
C GLU A 59 -20.22 -23.60 -21.12
N PRO A 60 -20.54 -24.82 -21.62
CA PRO A 60 -21.90 -25.13 -22.07
C PRO A 60 -22.96 -24.95 -20.97
N GLY A 61 -22.64 -25.38 -19.74
CA GLY A 61 -23.55 -25.25 -18.60
C GLY A 61 -23.72 -23.80 -18.14
N LEU A 62 -22.65 -23.01 -18.20
CA LEU A 62 -22.69 -21.57 -17.93
C LEU A 62 -23.58 -20.83 -18.94
N VAL A 63 -23.39 -21.10 -20.23
CA VAL A 63 -24.16 -20.48 -21.32
C VAL A 63 -25.63 -20.89 -21.25
N GLU A 64 -25.92 -22.18 -21.07
CA GLU A 64 -27.30 -22.69 -20.94
C GLU A 64 -28.01 -22.04 -19.75
N TRP A 65 -27.35 -21.97 -18.59
CA TRP A 65 -27.94 -21.35 -17.41
C TRP A 65 -28.16 -19.85 -17.62
N ALA A 66 -27.20 -19.14 -18.21
CA ALA A 66 -27.28 -17.71 -18.47
C ALA A 66 -28.49 -17.37 -19.36
N TYR A 67 -28.65 -18.08 -20.47
CA TYR A 67 -29.78 -17.88 -21.38
C TYR A 67 -31.11 -18.30 -20.75
N ALA A 68 -31.17 -19.43 -20.04
CA ALA A 68 -32.40 -19.89 -19.38
C ALA A 68 -32.88 -18.93 -18.28
N ASN A 69 -31.97 -18.14 -17.71
CA ASN A 69 -32.26 -17.21 -16.63
C ASN A 69 -32.18 -15.75 -17.04
N ASP A 70 -32.03 -15.41 -18.32
CA ASP A 70 -31.90 -14.01 -18.78
C ASP A 70 -30.81 -13.25 -18.01
N VAL A 71 -29.62 -13.85 -17.91
CA VAL A 71 -28.42 -13.26 -17.30
C VAL A 71 -27.39 -13.01 -18.39
N PRO A 72 -26.79 -11.81 -18.48
CA PRO A 72 -25.81 -11.49 -19.52
C PRO A 72 -24.51 -12.28 -19.33
N LEU A 73 -23.94 -12.72 -20.45
CA LEU A 73 -22.58 -13.26 -20.52
C LEU A 73 -21.54 -12.13 -20.55
N VAL A 74 -20.32 -12.38 -20.09
CA VAL A 74 -19.19 -11.44 -20.23
C VAL A 74 -17.90 -12.20 -20.49
N ALA A 75 -17.14 -11.77 -21.50
CA ALA A 75 -15.85 -12.34 -21.83
C ALA A 75 -14.71 -11.61 -21.09
N THR A 76 -13.86 -12.36 -20.39
CA THR A 76 -12.64 -11.85 -19.75
C THR A 76 -11.45 -12.76 -20.09
N ASN A 77 -10.23 -12.38 -19.69
CA ASN A 77 -9.01 -13.13 -20.01
C ASN A 77 -8.04 -13.26 -18.82
N ASP A 78 -8.52 -13.04 -17.59
CA ASP A 78 -7.76 -13.14 -16.33
C ASP A 78 -6.28 -12.74 -16.48
N VAL A 79 -6.04 -11.48 -16.82
CA VAL A 79 -4.75 -11.03 -17.36
C VAL A 79 -3.70 -10.92 -16.25
N TYR A 80 -2.59 -11.65 -16.41
CA TYR A 80 -1.44 -11.59 -15.50
C TYR A 80 -0.26 -10.78 -16.04
N TYR A 81 -0.13 -10.65 -17.36
CA TYR A 81 1.02 -9.99 -17.99
C TYR A 81 0.64 -9.25 -19.28
N ALA A 82 1.45 -8.29 -19.70
CA ALA A 82 1.10 -7.39 -20.79
C ALA A 82 1.22 -8.04 -22.18
N LYS A 83 2.21 -8.90 -22.39
CA LYS A 83 2.55 -9.47 -23.71
C LYS A 83 2.69 -10.99 -23.64
N ALA A 84 2.29 -11.70 -24.69
CA ALA A 84 2.41 -13.16 -24.78
C ALA A 84 3.82 -13.70 -24.47
N ALA A 85 4.88 -12.98 -24.87
CA ALA A 85 6.27 -13.36 -24.61
C ALA A 85 6.63 -13.45 -23.11
N GLN A 86 5.89 -12.79 -22.23
CA GLN A 86 6.16 -12.73 -20.79
C GLN A 86 5.64 -13.95 -20.02
N ALA A 87 5.01 -14.92 -20.70
CA ALA A 87 4.47 -16.13 -20.06
C ALA A 87 5.55 -16.89 -19.25
N ARG A 88 6.79 -16.95 -19.76
CA ARG A 88 7.90 -17.61 -19.07
C ARG A 88 8.35 -16.86 -17.82
N SER A 89 8.42 -15.53 -17.89
CA SER A 89 8.80 -14.71 -16.74
C SER A 89 7.71 -14.72 -15.67
N HIS A 90 6.44 -14.73 -16.07
CA HIS A 90 5.33 -14.90 -15.14
C HIS A 90 5.38 -16.28 -14.46
N ASP A 91 5.67 -17.36 -15.20
CA ASP A 91 5.85 -18.70 -14.62
C ASP A 91 6.99 -18.73 -13.59
N ALA A 92 8.10 -18.06 -13.89
CA ALA A 92 9.20 -17.87 -12.93
C ALA A 92 8.74 -17.07 -11.70
N LEU A 93 7.96 -16.00 -11.87
CA LEU A 93 7.41 -15.19 -10.78
C LEU A 93 6.51 -16.01 -9.84
N LEU A 94 5.64 -16.88 -10.39
CA LEU A 94 4.84 -17.83 -9.60
C LEU A 94 5.74 -18.77 -8.77
N CYS A 95 6.81 -19.29 -9.37
CA CYS A 95 7.78 -20.12 -8.65
C CYS A 95 8.56 -19.33 -7.57
N ILE A 96 8.79 -18.03 -7.77
CA ILE A 96 9.37 -17.16 -6.74
C ILE A 96 8.41 -17.05 -5.56
N ALA A 97 7.13 -16.77 -5.82
CA ALA A 97 6.09 -16.62 -4.81
C ALA A 97 5.84 -17.92 -4.01
N ASP A 98 5.76 -19.06 -4.70
CA ASP A 98 5.43 -20.35 -4.09
C ASP A 98 6.66 -21.09 -3.52
N GLY A 99 7.86 -20.54 -3.69
CA GLY A 99 9.11 -21.21 -3.31
C GLY A 99 9.41 -22.47 -4.16
N ALA A 100 8.76 -22.62 -5.31
CA ALA A 100 8.92 -23.74 -6.24
C ALA A 100 10.04 -23.51 -7.27
N PHE A 101 10.20 -24.46 -8.19
CA PHE A 101 11.14 -24.42 -9.31
C PHE A 101 10.41 -24.64 -10.64
N THR A 102 10.92 -24.09 -11.75
CA THR A 102 10.27 -24.23 -13.07
C THR A 102 10.14 -25.68 -13.51
N GLY A 103 11.12 -26.52 -13.18
CA GLY A 103 11.15 -27.96 -13.46
C GLY A 103 10.28 -28.83 -12.56
N GLN A 104 9.72 -28.30 -11.46
CA GLN A 104 8.86 -29.07 -10.55
C GLN A 104 7.49 -29.31 -11.20
N GLU A 105 7.03 -30.56 -11.22
CA GLU A 105 5.74 -30.95 -11.82
C GLU A 105 4.55 -30.48 -10.98
N ASP A 106 4.52 -30.84 -9.70
CA ASP A 106 3.44 -30.48 -8.76
C ASP A 106 3.63 -29.05 -8.23
N ARG A 107 3.19 -28.08 -9.02
CA ARG A 107 3.21 -26.65 -8.68
C ARG A 107 2.09 -25.90 -9.41
N ARG A 108 1.75 -24.71 -8.90
CA ARG A 108 0.84 -23.80 -9.59
C ARG A 108 1.41 -23.40 -10.96
N ARG A 109 0.57 -23.48 -11.99
CA ARG A 109 0.85 -23.03 -13.37
C ARG A 109 -0.39 -22.39 -13.97
N VAL A 110 -0.16 -21.38 -14.80
CA VAL A 110 -1.17 -20.80 -15.69
C VAL A 110 -0.81 -21.14 -17.14
N THR A 111 -1.78 -21.06 -18.04
CA THR A 111 -1.48 -21.21 -19.48
C THR A 111 -0.69 -20.00 -19.99
N ASP A 112 -0.18 -20.05 -21.22
CA ASP A 112 0.45 -18.90 -21.85
C ASP A 112 -0.56 -17.85 -22.38
N GLN A 113 -1.87 -18.08 -22.19
CA GLN A 113 -2.94 -17.26 -22.74
C GLN A 113 -3.37 -16.07 -21.87
N HIS A 114 -2.79 -15.87 -20.68
CA HIS A 114 -3.16 -14.80 -19.74
C HIS A 114 -2.48 -13.45 -20.01
N TRP A 115 -2.17 -13.15 -21.28
CA TRP A 115 -1.64 -11.85 -21.67
C TRP A 115 -2.75 -10.84 -21.98
N PHE A 116 -2.43 -9.55 -22.00
CA PHE A 116 -3.39 -8.50 -22.34
C PHE A 116 -3.72 -8.49 -23.84
N LYS A 117 -4.65 -9.37 -24.25
CA LYS A 117 -5.09 -9.55 -25.64
C LYS A 117 -5.74 -8.27 -26.21
N PRO A 118 -5.37 -7.84 -27.44
CA PRO A 118 -6.11 -6.83 -28.18
C PRO A 118 -7.56 -7.22 -28.42
N ALA A 119 -8.42 -6.21 -28.62
CA ALA A 119 -9.85 -6.43 -28.85
C ALA A 119 -10.15 -7.33 -30.06
N ALA A 120 -9.34 -7.27 -31.13
CA ALA A 120 -9.51 -8.13 -32.31
C ALA A 120 -9.28 -9.61 -32.00
N ASP A 121 -8.30 -9.91 -31.15
CA ASP A 121 -7.99 -11.27 -30.74
C ASP A 121 -9.09 -11.82 -29.83
N MET A 122 -9.58 -11.01 -28.88
CA MET A 122 -10.74 -11.38 -28.04
C MET A 122 -12.01 -11.61 -28.87
N ARG A 123 -12.29 -10.76 -29.87
CA ARG A 123 -13.44 -10.94 -30.77
C ARG A 123 -13.33 -12.18 -31.65
N THR A 124 -12.12 -12.54 -32.06
CA THR A 124 -11.88 -13.79 -32.79
C THR A 124 -12.09 -14.98 -31.87
N LEU A 125 -11.61 -14.89 -30.63
CA LEU A 125 -11.74 -15.94 -29.62
C LEU A 125 -13.19 -16.21 -29.21
N PHE A 126 -14.05 -15.19 -29.21
CA PHE A 126 -15.47 -15.25 -28.87
C PHE A 126 -16.39 -14.97 -30.06
N ALA A 127 -15.98 -15.33 -31.28
CA ALA A 127 -16.74 -15.03 -32.50
C ALA A 127 -18.13 -15.69 -32.54
N ASP A 128 -18.31 -16.78 -31.81
CA ASP A 128 -19.57 -17.52 -31.60
C ASP A 128 -20.49 -16.90 -30.54
N LEU A 129 -19.95 -16.06 -29.65
CA LEU A 129 -20.66 -15.37 -28.57
C LEU A 129 -20.28 -13.88 -28.54
N PRO A 130 -20.59 -13.12 -29.61
CA PRO A 130 -20.19 -11.72 -29.72
C PRO A 130 -20.71 -10.85 -28.57
N GLU A 131 -21.88 -11.18 -28.01
CA GLU A 131 -22.48 -10.47 -26.88
C GLU A 131 -21.62 -10.52 -25.62
N ALA A 132 -20.83 -11.58 -25.41
CA ALA A 132 -19.94 -11.67 -24.25
C ALA A 132 -18.85 -10.58 -24.31
N CYS A 133 -18.34 -10.27 -25.51
CA CYS A 133 -17.43 -9.15 -25.72
C CYS A 133 -18.15 -7.80 -25.64
N ASP A 134 -19.34 -7.66 -26.24
CA ASP A 134 -20.06 -6.38 -26.25
C ASP A 134 -20.50 -5.96 -24.83
N ASN A 135 -20.86 -6.92 -23.97
CA ASN A 135 -21.21 -6.67 -22.57
C ASN A 135 -20.04 -6.11 -21.73
N THR A 136 -18.78 -6.30 -22.15
CA THR A 136 -17.64 -5.62 -21.49
C THR A 136 -17.74 -4.10 -21.59
N LEU A 137 -18.27 -3.58 -22.70
CA LEU A 137 -18.47 -2.15 -22.92
C LEU A 137 -19.65 -1.62 -22.11
N ASP A 138 -20.69 -2.44 -21.92
CA ASP A 138 -21.81 -2.12 -21.04
C ASP A 138 -21.32 -1.97 -19.59
N ILE A 139 -20.61 -2.97 -19.07
CA ILE A 139 -20.01 -2.92 -17.73
C ILE A 139 -19.12 -1.69 -17.58
N ALA A 140 -18.24 -1.42 -18.54
CA ALA A 140 -17.34 -0.27 -18.49
C ALA A 140 -18.11 1.07 -18.44
N ARG A 141 -19.24 1.21 -19.13
CA ARG A 141 -20.10 2.40 -19.08
C ARG A 141 -20.86 2.53 -17.76
N ARG A 142 -21.20 1.41 -17.12
CA ARG A 142 -21.87 1.38 -15.81
C ARG A 142 -20.91 1.72 -14.66
N CYS A 143 -19.60 1.54 -14.86
CA CYS A 143 -18.56 1.83 -13.88
C CYS A 143 -18.11 3.31 -13.93
N ALA A 144 -18.86 4.20 -13.28
CA ALA A 144 -18.52 5.62 -13.17
C ALA A 144 -17.93 5.96 -11.79
N PHE A 145 -16.74 5.45 -11.49
CA PHE A 145 -16.01 5.74 -10.25
C PHE A 145 -14.61 6.29 -10.53
N LEU A 146 -14.23 7.32 -9.79
CA LEU A 146 -12.89 7.91 -9.83
C LEU A 146 -12.40 8.09 -8.40
N VAL A 147 -11.19 7.60 -8.11
CA VAL A 147 -10.52 7.87 -6.83
C VAL A 147 -10.20 9.36 -6.76
N GLN A 148 -10.78 10.05 -5.77
CA GLN A 148 -10.54 11.47 -5.55
C GLN A 148 -9.40 11.68 -4.55
N THR A 149 -8.54 12.65 -4.83
CA THR A 149 -7.62 13.19 -3.82
C THR A 149 -8.42 13.94 -2.77
N ARG A 150 -7.97 13.87 -1.52
CA ARG A 150 -8.61 14.56 -0.38
C ARG A 150 -7.63 15.55 0.22
N ALA A 151 -8.15 16.67 0.69
CA ALA A 151 -7.39 17.54 1.58
C ALA A 151 -7.02 16.76 2.87
N PRO A 152 -5.93 17.12 3.56
CA PRO A 152 -5.58 16.52 4.84
C PRO A 152 -6.77 16.50 5.80
N ILE A 153 -7.04 15.33 6.37
CA ILE A 153 -8.10 15.14 7.36
C ILE A 153 -7.41 15.07 8.71
N LEU A 154 -7.69 16.05 9.57
CA LEU A 154 -7.14 16.08 10.91
C LEU A 154 -8.07 15.32 11.87
N PRO A 155 -7.54 14.34 12.63
CA PRO A 155 -8.30 13.72 13.71
C PRO A 155 -8.64 14.76 14.78
N ARG A 156 -9.79 14.56 15.44
CA ARG A 156 -10.21 15.41 16.56
C ARG A 156 -9.51 15.00 17.84
N PHE A 157 -9.06 15.98 18.60
CA PHE A 157 -8.59 15.79 19.96
C PHE A 157 -9.75 15.94 20.95
N ASP A 158 -9.98 14.91 21.75
CA ASP A 158 -10.96 14.99 22.83
C ASP A 158 -10.39 15.80 24.00
N THR A 159 -10.89 17.03 24.16
CA THR A 159 -10.46 17.97 25.20
C THR A 159 -11.06 17.65 26.58
N GLY A 160 -12.04 16.74 26.67
CA GLY A 160 -12.70 16.28 27.91
C GLY A 160 -13.51 17.33 28.68
N ALA A 161 -13.09 18.59 28.69
CA ALA A 161 -13.57 19.68 29.54
C ALA A 161 -14.47 20.71 28.82
N GLY A 162 -14.98 20.38 27.63
CA GLY A 162 -15.88 21.24 26.86
C GLY A 162 -15.21 22.47 26.22
N ARG A 163 -13.88 22.58 26.28
CA ARG A 163 -13.11 23.58 25.55
C ARG A 163 -13.01 23.23 24.08
N SER A 164 -12.91 24.24 23.23
CA SER A 164 -12.49 24.06 21.85
C SER A 164 -11.03 23.60 21.78
N GLU A 165 -10.61 22.97 20.67
CA GLU A 165 -9.20 22.63 20.48
C GLU A 165 -8.31 23.89 20.48
N ASP A 166 -8.83 25.01 19.98
CA ASP A 166 -8.15 26.32 20.01
C ASP A 166 -7.84 26.76 21.44
N ASP A 167 -8.86 26.74 22.31
CA ASP A 167 -8.73 27.14 23.72
C ASP A 167 -7.84 26.18 24.51
N GLU A 168 -7.95 24.89 24.22
CA GLU A 168 -7.17 23.87 24.90
C GLU A 168 -5.69 23.93 24.51
N LEU A 169 -5.37 24.13 23.23
CA LEU A 169 -4.01 24.39 22.78
C LEU A 169 -3.43 25.62 23.49
N ALA A 170 -4.16 26.74 23.48
CA ALA A 170 -3.70 27.98 24.08
C ALA A 170 -3.47 27.82 25.58
N HIS A 171 -4.36 27.10 26.28
CA HIS A 171 -4.19 26.82 27.69
C HIS A 171 -2.96 25.95 27.98
N GLN A 172 -2.81 24.81 27.30
CA GLN A 172 -1.67 23.92 27.52
C GLN A 172 -0.34 24.57 27.13
N ALA A 173 -0.32 25.38 26.08
CA ALA A 173 0.87 26.11 25.65
C ALA A 173 1.31 27.13 26.70
N ARG A 174 0.37 27.92 27.26
CA ARG A 174 0.66 28.90 28.32
C ARG A 174 1.14 28.26 29.61
N GLU A 175 0.48 27.20 30.07
CA GLU A 175 0.91 26.48 31.27
C GLU A 175 2.26 25.78 31.05
N GLY A 176 2.45 25.18 29.86
CA GLY A 176 3.71 24.57 29.46
C GLY A 176 4.88 25.56 29.45
N LEU A 177 4.67 26.77 28.94
CA LEU A 177 5.71 27.81 28.94
C LEU A 177 6.13 28.21 30.36
N LYS A 178 5.18 28.37 31.29
CA LYS A 178 5.50 28.65 32.71
C LYS A 178 6.41 27.59 33.31
N VAL A 179 6.09 26.31 33.05
CA VAL A 179 6.89 25.17 33.52
C VAL A 179 8.29 25.19 32.91
N ARG A 180 8.40 25.43 31.59
CA ARG A 180 9.69 25.50 30.90
C ARG A 180 10.57 26.64 31.44
N LEU A 181 10.02 27.85 31.58
CA LEU A 181 10.76 29.02 32.08
C LEU A 181 11.22 28.84 33.54
N ALA A 182 10.49 28.09 34.35
CA ALA A 182 10.92 27.75 35.71
C ALA A 182 12.09 26.74 35.75
N GLN A 183 12.31 25.98 34.67
CA GLN A 183 13.33 24.92 34.60
C GLN A 183 14.62 25.34 33.90
N VAL A 184 14.59 26.41 33.09
CA VAL A 184 15.74 26.87 32.31
C VAL A 184 16.07 28.32 32.64
N THR A 185 17.32 28.72 32.41
CA THR A 185 17.66 30.15 32.37
C THR A 185 17.22 30.71 31.02
N PRO A 186 16.26 31.67 30.98
CA PRO A 186 15.77 32.22 29.72
C PRO A 186 16.89 32.91 28.94
N ALA A 187 16.99 32.63 27.63
CA ALA A 187 17.97 33.28 26.75
C ALA A 187 17.59 34.71 26.33
N ALA A 188 16.37 35.14 26.63
CA ALA A 188 15.79 36.44 26.30
C ALA A 188 14.88 36.90 27.45
N PRO A 189 14.46 38.18 27.50
CA PRO A 189 13.43 38.63 28.43
C PRO A 189 12.18 37.76 28.35
N GLU A 190 11.58 37.43 29.50
CA GLU A 190 10.39 36.59 29.57
C GLU A 190 9.23 37.15 28.70
N GLU A 191 9.12 38.48 28.59
CA GLU A 191 8.15 39.15 27.71
C GLU A 191 8.24 38.70 26.24
N ASP A 192 9.45 38.43 25.74
CA ASP A 192 9.66 38.01 24.35
C ASP A 192 9.17 36.57 24.12
N TYR A 193 9.29 35.69 25.13
CA TYR A 193 8.71 34.35 25.08
C TYR A 193 7.19 34.40 25.02
N TRP A 194 6.56 35.20 25.88
CA TRP A 194 5.11 35.35 25.88
C TRP A 194 4.58 35.94 24.57
N LYS A 195 5.25 36.99 24.04
CA LYS A 195 4.91 37.57 22.73
C LYS A 195 5.00 36.54 21.61
N ARG A 196 6.09 35.76 21.57
CA ARG A 196 6.27 34.71 20.57
C ARG A 196 5.22 33.62 20.70
N LEU A 197 4.90 33.20 21.93
CA LEU A 197 3.90 32.16 22.19
C LEU A 197 2.52 32.56 21.67
N GLU A 198 2.03 33.75 22.04
CA GLU A 198 0.70 34.22 21.62
C GLU A 198 0.61 34.41 20.10
N TRP A 199 1.69 34.88 19.46
CA TRP A 199 1.75 34.98 18.01
C TRP A 199 1.70 33.60 17.33
N GLU A 200 2.50 32.63 17.78
CA GLU A 200 2.45 31.26 17.24
C GLU A 200 1.08 30.60 17.45
N VAL A 201 0.50 30.72 18.65
CA VAL A 201 -0.84 30.20 18.96
C VAL A 201 -1.87 30.79 18.00
N SER A 202 -1.84 32.11 17.77
CA SER A 202 -2.78 32.77 16.86
C SER A 202 -2.69 32.23 15.43
N ILE A 203 -1.48 31.94 14.94
CA ILE A 203 -1.26 31.39 13.60
C ILE A 203 -1.77 29.94 13.54
N ILE A 204 -1.45 29.11 14.54
CA ILE A 204 -1.88 27.70 14.58
C ILE A 204 -3.40 27.59 14.55
N GLN A 205 -4.09 28.44 15.32
CA GLN A 205 -5.55 28.54 15.33
C GLN A 205 -6.09 29.00 13.97
N GLN A 206 -5.53 30.07 13.39
CA GLN A 206 -5.94 30.59 12.08
C GLN A 206 -5.81 29.53 10.97
N MET A 207 -4.79 28.68 11.03
CA MET A 207 -4.54 27.63 10.04
C MET A 207 -5.29 26.31 10.33
N GLY A 208 -5.95 26.18 11.49
CA GLY A 208 -6.75 25.00 11.84
C GLY A 208 -5.92 23.78 12.26
N PHE A 209 -4.72 23.98 12.84
CA PHE A 209 -3.87 22.90 13.35
C PHE A 209 -3.83 22.67 14.90
N PRO A 210 -4.70 23.23 15.77
CA PRO A 210 -4.60 22.97 17.20
C PRO A 210 -4.73 21.50 17.58
N GLY A 211 -5.70 20.78 17.00
CA GLY A 211 -5.89 19.34 17.24
C GLY A 211 -4.65 18.52 16.90
N TYR A 212 -3.95 18.86 15.82
CA TYR A 212 -2.70 18.20 15.43
C TYR A 212 -1.60 18.35 16.50
N PHE A 213 -1.37 19.57 16.98
CA PHE A 213 -0.39 19.82 18.05
C PHE A 213 -0.78 19.12 19.36
N LEU A 214 -2.06 19.12 19.71
CA LEU A 214 -2.56 18.44 20.92
C LEU A 214 -2.35 16.93 20.84
N ILE A 215 -2.67 16.31 19.70
CA ILE A 215 -2.47 14.87 19.49
C ILE A 215 -1.00 14.50 19.58
N VAL A 216 -0.14 15.27 18.91
CA VAL A 216 1.32 15.07 18.96
C VAL A 216 1.86 15.22 20.38
N SER A 217 1.43 16.28 21.09
CA SER A 217 1.81 16.51 22.48
C SER A 217 1.37 15.37 23.41
N ASP A 218 0.16 14.84 23.22
CA ASP A 218 -0.46 13.82 24.06
C ASP A 218 0.36 12.52 24.11
N PHE A 219 0.64 11.90 22.96
CA PHE A 219 1.39 10.65 22.96
C PHE A 219 2.87 10.85 23.35
N ILE A 220 3.45 12.03 23.12
CA ILE A 220 4.82 12.35 23.59
C ILE A 220 4.86 12.49 25.11
N LYS A 221 3.90 13.22 25.71
CA LYS A 221 3.78 13.35 27.17
C LYS A 221 3.54 11.99 27.81
N TRP A 222 2.67 11.17 27.21
CA TRP A 222 2.43 9.80 27.66
C TRP A 222 3.72 8.97 27.62
N ALA A 223 4.44 8.97 26.50
CA ALA A 223 5.70 8.24 26.36
C ALA A 223 6.74 8.65 27.41
N LYS A 224 6.95 9.96 27.60
CA LYS A 224 7.87 10.51 28.62
C LYS A 224 7.47 10.10 30.04
N SER A 225 6.18 10.13 30.37
CA SER A 225 5.68 9.72 31.70
C SER A 225 5.84 8.21 31.99
N HIS A 226 5.94 7.38 30.96
CA HIS A 226 6.20 5.94 31.06
C HIS A 226 7.68 5.58 30.86
N GLY A 227 8.57 6.57 30.93
CA GLY A 227 10.01 6.40 30.79
C GLY A 227 10.45 5.91 29.41
N ILE A 228 9.66 6.15 28.37
CA ILE A 228 10.04 5.87 26.98
C ILE A 228 10.84 7.05 26.46
N PRO A 229 12.11 6.86 26.05
CA PRO A 229 12.90 7.94 25.47
C PRO A 229 12.28 8.43 24.16
N VAL A 230 12.12 9.74 24.06
CA VAL A 230 11.68 10.46 22.86
C VAL A 230 12.84 11.36 22.43
N GLY A 231 13.14 11.38 21.13
CA GLY A 231 14.17 12.27 20.59
C GLY A 231 13.84 13.75 20.83
N PRO A 232 14.82 14.65 20.76
CA PRO A 232 14.65 16.08 21.07
C PRO A 232 13.75 16.85 20.08
N GLY A 233 13.27 16.18 19.04
CA GLY A 233 12.60 16.74 17.87
C GLY A 233 13.60 16.98 16.73
N ARG A 234 13.27 16.55 15.50
CA ARG A 234 14.03 16.85 14.28
C ARG A 234 13.18 17.65 13.29
N GLY A 235 13.80 18.15 12.24
CA GLY A 235 13.12 18.95 11.22
C GLY A 235 12.82 20.38 11.66
N SER A 236 11.87 21.02 10.98
CA SER A 236 11.52 22.42 11.23
C SER A 236 10.69 22.62 12.51
N GLY A 237 10.05 21.57 13.05
CA GLY A 237 9.23 21.65 14.26
C GLY A 237 9.96 22.19 15.50
N ALA A 238 11.29 22.05 15.56
CA ALA A 238 12.13 22.63 16.62
C ALA A 238 12.09 24.17 16.67
N GLY A 239 11.64 24.85 15.61
CA GLY A 239 11.49 26.31 15.58
C GLY A 239 10.23 26.86 16.25
N SER A 240 9.31 25.99 16.70
CA SER A 240 8.07 26.41 17.37
C SER A 240 8.23 26.46 18.89
N LEU A 241 7.97 27.64 19.46
CA LEU A 241 7.86 27.83 20.91
C LEU A 241 6.64 27.11 21.48
N VAL A 242 5.54 27.01 20.72
CA VAL A 242 4.38 26.20 21.11
C VAL A 242 4.77 24.72 21.22
N ALA A 243 5.53 24.18 20.27
CA ALA A 243 6.02 22.80 20.33
C ALA A 243 6.92 22.55 21.55
N TRP A 244 7.81 23.49 21.87
CA TRP A 244 8.65 23.41 23.07
C TRP A 244 7.83 23.45 24.37
N SER A 245 6.85 24.34 24.44
CA SER A 245 5.95 24.52 25.58
C SER A 245 5.07 23.29 25.80
N LEU A 246 4.64 22.62 24.73
CA LEU A 246 3.85 21.39 24.77
C LEU A 246 4.70 20.12 24.95
N THR A 247 6.00 20.25 25.19
CA THR A 247 6.94 19.13 25.39
C THR A 247 7.16 18.26 24.14
N ILE A 248 6.69 18.72 22.98
CA ILE A 248 6.89 18.07 21.67
C ILE A 248 8.39 18.10 21.32
N THR A 249 9.03 19.26 21.51
CA THR A 249 10.46 19.46 21.31
C THR A 249 11.14 19.81 22.63
N ASP A 250 12.44 19.54 22.72
CA ASP A 250 13.24 19.81 23.93
C ASP A 250 14.29 20.91 23.74
N LEU A 251 14.24 21.62 22.61
CA LEU A 251 15.11 22.76 22.30
C LEU A 251 14.36 24.09 22.47
N ASP A 252 14.98 25.02 23.20
CA ASP A 252 14.51 26.41 23.31
C ASP A 252 14.78 27.15 21.98
N PRO A 253 13.74 27.52 21.21
CA PRO A 253 13.93 28.12 19.90
C PRO A 253 14.53 29.52 19.97
N LEU A 254 14.29 30.30 21.03
CA LEU A 254 14.84 31.65 21.15
C LEU A 254 16.34 31.59 21.44
N ARG A 255 16.78 30.64 22.26
CA ARG A 255 18.20 30.43 22.56
C ARG A 255 19.05 30.14 21.33
N PHE A 256 18.50 29.39 20.37
CA PHE A 256 19.22 28.97 19.17
C PHE A 256 18.83 29.75 17.91
N GLY A 257 17.99 30.79 18.04
CA GLY A 257 17.54 31.62 16.91
C GLY A 257 16.74 30.84 15.86
N LEU A 258 15.94 29.86 16.29
CA LEU A 258 15.13 29.03 15.40
C LEU A 258 13.82 29.75 15.01
N LEU A 259 13.48 29.66 13.74
CA LEU A 259 12.36 30.39 13.13
C LEU A 259 11.11 29.52 13.02
N PHE A 260 9.96 30.04 13.45
CA PHE A 260 8.67 29.35 13.40
C PHE A 260 8.15 29.27 11.97
N GLU A 261 8.39 30.31 11.17
CA GLU A 261 7.93 30.45 9.79
C GLU A 261 8.54 29.40 8.86
N ARG A 262 9.69 28.82 9.25
CA ARG A 262 10.29 27.67 8.56
C ARG A 262 9.49 26.38 8.80
N PHE A 263 8.78 26.29 9.92
CA PHE A 263 7.91 25.18 10.25
C PHE A 263 6.52 25.38 9.66
N LEU A 264 5.91 26.53 9.96
CA LEU A 264 4.54 26.83 9.61
C LEU A 264 4.47 28.27 9.07
N ASN A 265 4.20 28.39 7.77
CA ASN A 265 4.10 29.67 7.10
C ASN A 265 2.63 30.02 6.82
N PRO A 266 2.09 31.12 7.37
CA PRO A 266 0.72 31.56 7.10
C PRO A 266 0.42 31.80 5.61
N GLU A 267 1.42 32.19 4.82
CA GLU A 267 1.29 32.46 3.39
C GLU A 267 1.26 31.19 2.55
N ARG A 268 1.65 30.04 3.13
CA ARG A 268 1.64 28.74 2.48
C ARG A 268 0.99 27.70 3.38
N VAL A 269 -0.29 27.41 3.10
CA VAL A 269 -1.01 26.34 3.78
C VAL A 269 -0.42 24.98 3.36
N SER A 270 0.58 24.53 4.10
CA SER A 270 1.13 23.17 4.04
C SER A 270 0.92 22.49 5.38
N MET A 271 0.68 21.18 5.35
CA MET A 271 0.53 20.38 6.56
C MET A 271 1.86 20.41 7.36
N PRO A 272 1.83 20.79 8.65
CA PRO A 272 3.01 20.66 9.50
C PRO A 272 3.36 19.18 9.68
N ASP A 273 4.66 18.87 9.69
CA ASP A 273 5.17 17.54 9.93
C ASP A 273 6.17 17.53 11.09
N PHE A 274 5.77 16.93 12.20
CA PHE A 274 6.65 16.64 13.33
C PHE A 274 7.29 15.26 13.13
N ASP A 275 8.53 15.30 12.70
CA ASP A 275 9.40 14.15 12.71
C ASP A 275 9.79 13.76 14.16
N ILE A 276 9.11 12.75 14.72
CA ILE A 276 9.32 12.31 16.11
C ILE A 276 10.04 10.96 16.13
N ASP A 277 11.09 10.91 16.94
CA ASP A 277 11.88 9.70 17.18
C ASP A 277 11.47 9.02 18.48
N PHE A 278 11.15 7.73 18.40
CA PHE A 278 10.92 6.86 19.55
C PHE A 278 12.00 5.80 19.63
N CYS A 279 12.34 5.38 20.85
CA CYS A 279 13.17 4.20 21.07
C CYS A 279 12.58 2.98 20.35
N GLN A 280 13.37 2.32 19.49
CA GLN A 280 12.91 1.21 18.66
C GLN A 280 12.28 0.06 19.48
N GLU A 281 12.85 -0.24 20.65
CA GLU A 281 12.41 -1.35 21.50
C GLU A 281 11.04 -1.11 22.15
N ARG A 282 10.70 0.15 22.44
CA ARG A 282 9.47 0.53 23.17
C ARG A 282 8.44 1.29 22.33
N ARG A 283 8.70 1.47 21.03
CA ARG A 283 7.78 2.19 20.12
C ARG A 283 6.40 1.54 20.02
N GLU A 284 6.32 0.22 20.15
CA GLU A 284 5.05 -0.52 20.06
C GLU A 284 4.10 -0.18 21.22
N GLU A 285 4.65 0.18 22.38
CA GLU A 285 3.85 0.66 23.52
C GLU A 285 3.15 1.98 23.19
N VAL A 286 3.86 2.90 22.51
CA VAL A 286 3.30 4.19 22.06
C VAL A 286 2.23 3.98 21.00
N ILE A 287 2.46 3.08 20.03
CA ILE A 287 1.47 2.73 19.01
C ILE A 287 0.21 2.14 19.68
N SER A 288 0.40 1.26 20.67
CA SER A 288 -0.70 0.66 21.41
C SER A 288 -1.51 1.70 22.20
N TYR A 289 -0.83 2.67 22.82
CA TYR A 289 -1.48 3.81 23.47
C TYR A 289 -2.31 4.62 22.47
N VAL A 290 -1.73 5.00 21.33
CA VAL A 290 -2.44 5.76 20.28
C VAL A 290 -3.67 4.98 19.81
N GLN A 291 -3.54 3.67 19.59
CA GLN A 291 -4.67 2.84 19.18
C GLN A 291 -5.79 2.80 20.23
N GLN A 292 -5.44 2.70 21.52
CA GLN A 292 -6.42 2.70 22.62
C GLN A 292 -7.07 4.09 22.81
N ARG A 293 -6.29 5.16 22.65
CA ARG A 293 -6.71 6.54 22.88
C ARG A 293 -7.58 7.10 21.75
N TYR A 294 -7.25 6.78 20.50
CA TYR A 294 -7.88 7.36 19.30
C TYR A 294 -8.80 6.38 18.55
N GLY A 295 -8.83 5.10 18.94
CA GLY A 295 -9.73 4.07 18.41
C GLY A 295 -9.02 3.08 17.50
N SER A 296 -9.25 1.78 17.74
CA SER A 296 -8.59 0.69 17.00
C SER A 296 -9.02 0.58 15.54
N ASP A 297 -10.16 1.14 15.19
CA ASP A 297 -10.70 1.26 13.84
C ASP A 297 -10.22 2.53 13.11
N ARG A 298 -9.58 3.46 13.82
CA ARG A 298 -9.11 4.76 13.30
C ARG A 298 -7.59 4.87 13.15
N VAL A 299 -6.85 3.90 13.69
CA VAL A 299 -5.38 3.91 13.70
C VAL A 299 -4.85 2.72 12.90
N ALA A 300 -3.95 2.98 11.96
CA ALA A 300 -3.27 1.96 11.17
C ALA A 300 -1.81 2.34 10.89
N GLN A 301 -0.98 1.36 10.57
CA GLN A 301 0.33 1.59 9.98
C GLN A 301 0.22 1.99 8.51
N ILE A 302 1.28 2.54 7.93
CA ILE A 302 1.37 2.75 6.47
C ILE A 302 1.99 1.50 5.84
N ILE A 303 1.42 0.96 4.76
CA ILE A 303 2.04 -0.16 4.04
C ILE A 303 3.31 0.30 3.30
N THR A 304 4.26 -0.60 3.18
CA THR A 304 5.41 -0.48 2.28
C THR A 304 5.48 -1.72 1.41
N PHE A 305 5.98 -1.56 0.20
CA PHE A 305 6.14 -2.67 -0.74
C PHE A 305 7.61 -2.93 -0.99
N GLY A 306 8.05 -4.15 -0.72
CA GLY A 306 9.36 -4.62 -1.16
C GLY A 306 9.33 -4.88 -2.66
N THR A 307 10.34 -4.38 -3.40
CA THR A 307 10.48 -4.63 -4.84
C THR A 307 11.63 -5.60 -5.13
N LEU A 308 11.54 -6.28 -6.27
CA LEU A 308 12.60 -7.14 -6.79
C LEU A 308 13.77 -6.28 -7.33
N GLN A 309 14.73 -5.98 -6.46
CA GLN A 309 15.96 -5.26 -6.80
C GLN A 309 16.92 -6.11 -7.63
N ALA A 310 17.75 -5.50 -8.49
CA ALA A 310 18.67 -6.16 -9.43
C ALA A 310 19.40 -7.40 -8.85
N ARG A 311 20.05 -7.25 -7.69
CA ARG A 311 20.78 -8.37 -7.04
C ARG A 311 19.87 -9.44 -6.45
N ALA A 312 18.68 -9.07 -5.98
CA ALA A 312 17.72 -9.98 -5.39
C ALA A 312 17.02 -10.80 -6.48
N VAL A 313 16.57 -10.14 -7.56
CA VAL A 313 15.91 -10.80 -8.68
C VAL A 313 16.82 -11.82 -9.37
N LEU A 314 18.12 -11.52 -9.55
CA LEU A 314 19.08 -12.50 -10.07
C LEU A 314 19.18 -13.75 -9.19
N ARG A 315 19.15 -13.58 -7.86
CA ARG A 315 19.20 -14.71 -6.93
C ARG A 315 17.91 -15.53 -6.96
N ASP A 316 16.77 -14.85 -6.96
CA ASP A 316 15.46 -15.51 -6.95
C ASP A 316 15.21 -16.26 -8.28
N VAL A 317 15.49 -15.64 -9.43
CA VAL A 317 15.37 -16.30 -10.74
C VAL A 317 16.39 -17.43 -10.87
N GLY A 318 17.65 -17.21 -10.48
CA GLY A 318 18.67 -18.26 -10.52
C GLY A 318 18.31 -19.48 -9.67
N ARG A 319 17.69 -19.26 -8.49
CA ARG A 319 17.12 -20.32 -7.65
C ARG A 319 16.02 -21.07 -8.38
N VAL A 320 15.05 -20.36 -8.95
CA VAL A 320 13.88 -20.96 -9.64
C VAL A 320 14.30 -21.78 -10.86
N LEU A 321 15.32 -21.31 -11.60
CA LEU A 321 15.94 -22.03 -12.72
C LEU A 321 16.90 -23.16 -12.28
N GLN A 322 17.05 -23.38 -10.97
CA GLN A 322 17.93 -24.39 -10.38
C GLN A 322 19.40 -24.26 -10.79
N MET A 323 19.87 -23.04 -11.01
CA MET A 323 21.28 -22.76 -11.28
C MET A 323 22.15 -22.94 -10.03
N PRO A 324 23.42 -23.35 -10.16
CA PRO A 324 24.32 -23.47 -9.02
C PRO A 324 24.46 -22.16 -8.24
N LEU A 325 24.23 -22.19 -6.92
CA LEU A 325 24.24 -21.01 -6.06
C LEU A 325 25.52 -20.17 -6.20
N GLY A 326 26.68 -20.82 -6.33
CA GLY A 326 27.97 -20.15 -6.49
C GLY A 326 28.10 -19.37 -7.81
N GLN A 327 27.44 -19.84 -8.87
CA GLN A 327 27.39 -19.12 -10.15
C GLN A 327 26.48 -17.89 -10.04
N VAL A 328 25.28 -18.07 -9.49
CA VAL A 328 24.30 -17.00 -9.32
C VAL A 328 24.83 -15.89 -8.41
N ASP A 329 25.48 -16.24 -7.30
CA ASP A 329 26.07 -15.25 -6.39
C ASP A 329 27.23 -14.48 -7.04
N ARG A 330 28.02 -15.14 -7.90
CA ARG A 330 29.08 -14.48 -8.68
C ARG A 330 28.47 -13.43 -9.62
N LEU A 331 27.42 -13.77 -10.36
CA LEU A 331 26.70 -12.85 -11.26
C LEU A 331 26.07 -11.69 -10.47
N ALA A 332 25.40 -11.98 -9.35
CA ALA A 332 24.78 -10.96 -8.51
C ALA A 332 25.82 -9.98 -7.91
N LYS A 333 27.04 -10.43 -7.60
CA LYS A 333 28.12 -9.58 -7.10
C LYS A 333 28.70 -8.65 -8.17
N MET A 334 28.57 -8.98 -9.45
CA MET A 334 28.99 -8.12 -10.57
C MET A 334 28.10 -6.87 -10.71
N VAL A 335 26.84 -6.94 -10.28
CA VAL A 335 25.95 -5.78 -10.24
C VAL A 335 26.43 -4.81 -9.15
N PRO A 336 26.77 -3.55 -9.45
CA PRO A 336 27.21 -2.59 -8.42
C PRO A 336 26.16 -2.38 -7.32
N ALA A 337 26.60 -2.29 -6.06
CA ALA A 337 25.73 -1.92 -4.95
C ALA A 337 25.99 -0.47 -4.54
N ASN A 338 25.01 0.38 -4.80
CA ASN A 338 25.00 1.74 -4.27
C ASN A 338 23.66 1.96 -3.53
N PRO A 339 23.67 1.97 -2.18
CA PRO A 339 22.45 2.18 -1.39
C PRO A 339 21.77 3.53 -1.64
N ALA A 340 22.53 4.56 -2.02
CA ALA A 340 21.99 5.90 -2.28
C ALA A 340 21.39 6.04 -3.68
N ASN A 341 21.87 5.25 -4.64
CA ASN A 341 21.34 5.22 -6.01
C ASN A 341 21.43 3.78 -6.57
N PRO A 342 20.40 2.94 -6.34
CA PRO A 342 20.40 1.56 -6.80
C PRO A 342 20.59 1.47 -8.31
N VAL A 343 21.57 0.68 -8.75
CA VAL A 343 21.83 0.44 -10.18
C VAL A 343 20.86 -0.62 -10.68
N THR A 344 20.13 -0.31 -11.74
CA THR A 344 19.23 -1.28 -12.41
C THR A 344 20.01 -2.38 -13.09
N LEU A 345 19.39 -3.54 -13.32
CA LEU A 345 20.04 -4.65 -14.00
C LEU A 345 20.44 -4.29 -15.43
N ALA A 346 19.60 -3.54 -16.15
CA ALA A 346 19.91 -3.03 -17.49
C ALA A 346 21.20 -2.19 -17.49
N GLN A 347 21.31 -1.23 -16.57
CA GLN A 347 22.53 -0.41 -16.42
C GLN A 347 23.73 -1.27 -16.00
N ALA A 348 23.55 -2.26 -15.13
CA ALA A 348 24.63 -3.13 -14.72
C ALA A 348 25.20 -3.94 -15.90
N ILE A 349 24.34 -4.41 -16.80
CA ILE A 349 24.75 -5.10 -18.04
C ILE A 349 25.52 -4.16 -18.97
N GLU A 350 25.17 -2.87 -19.03
CA GLU A 350 25.92 -1.87 -19.83
C GLU A 350 27.27 -1.49 -19.19
N LEU A 351 27.34 -1.41 -17.87
CA LEU A 351 28.53 -0.98 -17.14
C LEU A 351 29.58 -2.08 -16.97
N GLU A 352 29.18 -3.34 -16.82
CA GLU A 352 30.09 -4.45 -16.51
C GLU A 352 30.25 -5.41 -17.71
N PRO A 353 31.39 -5.36 -18.44
CA PRO A 353 31.65 -6.24 -19.58
C PRO A 353 31.54 -7.72 -19.26
N ARG A 354 31.93 -8.14 -18.06
CA ARG A 354 31.90 -9.56 -17.66
C ARG A 354 30.47 -10.12 -17.58
N LEU A 355 29.48 -9.29 -17.26
CA LEU A 355 28.07 -9.71 -17.29
C LEU A 355 27.60 -9.96 -18.72
N ARG A 356 28.02 -9.13 -19.68
CA ARG A 356 27.73 -9.35 -21.11
C ARG A 356 28.43 -10.60 -21.63
N GLU A 357 29.72 -10.76 -21.32
CA GLU A 357 30.46 -11.96 -21.71
C GLU A 357 29.82 -13.23 -21.14
N ALA A 358 29.39 -13.22 -19.86
CA ALA A 358 28.69 -14.36 -19.27
C ALA A 358 27.35 -14.64 -19.96
N ARG A 359 26.58 -13.60 -20.30
CA ARG A 359 25.33 -13.71 -21.06
C ARG A 359 25.56 -14.34 -22.43
N ASP A 360 26.55 -13.84 -23.17
CA ASP A 360 26.78 -14.20 -24.56
C ASP A 360 27.43 -15.60 -24.68
N ASN A 361 28.15 -16.06 -23.64
CA ASN A 361 28.82 -17.36 -23.61
C ASN A 361 27.94 -18.52 -23.08
N GLU A 362 26.97 -18.24 -22.19
CA GLU A 362 26.18 -19.27 -21.50
C GLU A 362 24.67 -19.05 -21.65
N LYS A 363 23.97 -19.98 -22.33
CA LYS A 363 22.53 -19.86 -22.59
C LYS A 363 21.66 -19.82 -21.31
N SER A 364 22.10 -20.49 -20.25
CA SER A 364 21.44 -20.45 -18.94
C SER A 364 21.54 -19.06 -18.30
N VAL A 365 22.67 -18.38 -18.46
CA VAL A 365 22.88 -17.01 -17.98
C VAL A 365 22.08 -16.01 -18.81
N GLU A 366 22.00 -16.20 -20.13
CA GLU A 366 21.10 -15.41 -20.98
C GLU A 366 19.65 -15.51 -20.50
N THR A 367 19.14 -16.73 -20.31
CA THR A 367 17.78 -16.96 -19.82
C THR A 367 17.53 -16.35 -18.44
N LEU A 368 18.50 -16.45 -17.54
CA LEU A 368 18.47 -15.81 -16.22
C LEU A 368 18.35 -14.29 -16.33
N LEU A 369 19.20 -13.66 -17.13
CA LEU A 369 19.24 -12.20 -17.27
C LEU A 369 17.98 -11.67 -17.95
N ASP A 370 17.51 -12.31 -19.02
CA ASP A 370 16.29 -11.90 -19.72
C ASP A 370 15.06 -11.98 -18.80
N THR A 371 14.93 -13.09 -18.06
CA THR A 371 13.86 -13.25 -17.08
C THR A 371 13.97 -12.24 -15.94
N ALA A 372 15.18 -12.01 -15.43
CA ALA A 372 15.42 -11.05 -14.35
C ALA A 372 15.14 -9.60 -14.76
N LEU A 373 15.41 -9.24 -16.02
CA LEU A 373 15.09 -7.92 -16.57
C LEU A 373 13.57 -7.68 -16.63
N GLU A 374 12.78 -8.69 -16.95
CA GLU A 374 11.31 -8.57 -16.96
C GLU A 374 10.70 -8.51 -15.55
N LEU A 375 11.36 -9.09 -14.55
CA LEU A 375 10.87 -9.15 -13.16
C LEU A 375 11.43 -8.05 -12.25
N GLU A 376 12.50 -7.35 -12.66
CA GLU A 376 13.07 -6.25 -11.90
C GLU A 376 12.03 -5.15 -11.64
N GLY A 377 11.98 -4.67 -10.40
CA GLY A 377 11.09 -3.58 -9.99
C GLY A 377 9.66 -4.01 -9.63
N LEU A 378 9.25 -5.24 -9.95
CA LEU A 378 7.95 -5.76 -9.52
C LEU A 378 7.86 -5.86 -7.99
N TYR A 379 6.65 -5.70 -7.46
CA TYR A 379 6.38 -5.87 -6.03
C TYR A 379 6.49 -7.35 -5.65
N ARG A 380 7.20 -7.61 -4.55
CA ARG A 380 7.45 -8.94 -3.99
C ARG A 380 6.56 -9.24 -2.79
N ASN A 381 6.47 -8.30 -1.86
CA ASN A 381 5.77 -8.49 -0.61
C ASN A 381 5.27 -7.17 -0.05
N ALA A 382 4.14 -7.25 0.66
CA ALA A 382 3.71 -6.20 1.56
C ALA A 382 4.53 -6.26 2.85
N SER A 383 4.83 -5.10 3.41
CA SER A 383 5.44 -4.90 4.73
C SER A 383 4.83 -3.65 5.34
N THR A 384 5.19 -3.31 6.58
CA THR A 384 4.72 -2.10 7.24
C THR A 384 5.84 -1.08 7.34
N HIS A 385 5.49 0.20 7.19
CA HIS A 385 6.43 1.29 7.36
C HIS A 385 6.94 1.28 8.80
N ALA A 386 8.25 1.37 8.97
CA ALA A 386 8.85 1.26 10.29
C ALA A 386 8.35 2.34 11.27
N ALA A 387 7.99 3.53 10.77
CA ALA A 387 7.58 4.66 11.62
C ALA A 387 6.22 5.28 11.26
N GLY A 388 5.55 4.75 10.23
CA GLY A 388 4.41 5.43 9.62
C GLY A 388 3.13 4.98 10.28
N ILE A 389 2.45 5.89 10.98
CA ILE A 389 1.14 5.69 11.59
C ILE A 389 0.17 6.73 11.03
N VAL A 390 -1.04 6.27 10.69
CA VAL A 390 -2.17 7.11 10.26
C VAL A 390 -3.22 7.10 11.36
N ILE A 391 -3.74 8.28 11.69
CA ILE A 391 -4.84 8.47 12.63
C ILE A 391 -5.97 9.19 11.88
N GLY A 392 -7.10 8.52 11.71
CA GLY A 392 -8.30 9.06 11.06
C GLY A 392 -9.23 9.80 12.02
N ASP A 393 -10.04 10.72 11.50
CA ASP A 393 -11.14 11.36 12.23
C ASP A 393 -12.37 10.44 12.42
N ARG A 394 -12.42 9.36 11.64
CA ARG A 394 -13.47 8.34 11.57
C ARG A 394 -12.86 6.96 11.25
N PRO A 395 -13.64 5.86 11.21
CA PRO A 395 -13.11 4.54 10.87
C PRO A 395 -12.35 4.55 9.53
N LEU A 396 -11.12 4.02 9.51
CA LEU A 396 -10.25 4.09 8.34
C LEU A 396 -10.81 3.36 7.13
N VAL A 397 -11.63 2.33 7.34
CA VAL A 397 -12.31 1.58 6.26
C VAL A 397 -13.27 2.44 5.42
N GLU A 398 -13.68 3.62 5.92
CA GLU A 398 -14.46 4.60 5.16
C GLU A 398 -13.58 5.50 4.27
N LEU A 399 -12.26 5.48 4.49
CA LEU A 399 -11.29 6.36 3.84
C LEU A 399 -10.35 5.57 2.92
N THR A 400 -9.86 4.42 3.36
CA THR A 400 -8.83 3.63 2.70
C THR A 400 -9.00 2.13 3.00
N PRO A 401 -8.76 1.24 2.03
CA PRO A 401 -8.70 -0.18 2.29
C PRO A 401 -7.52 -0.52 3.22
N LEU A 402 -7.72 -1.56 4.03
CA LEU A 402 -6.74 -2.01 5.02
C LEU A 402 -6.17 -3.38 4.65
N TYR A 403 -4.90 -3.59 4.97
CA TYR A 403 -4.19 -4.86 4.93
C TYR A 403 -3.89 -5.28 6.38
N LYS A 404 -4.07 -6.55 6.72
CA LYS A 404 -3.68 -7.07 8.03
C LYS A 404 -2.73 -8.24 7.86
N ASP A 405 -1.48 -8.02 8.23
CA ASP A 405 -0.52 -9.11 8.37
C ASP A 405 -0.96 -10.03 9.52
N PRO A 406 -1.03 -11.35 9.34
CA PRO A 406 -1.37 -12.29 10.42
C PRO A 406 -0.46 -12.19 11.65
N ARG A 407 0.76 -11.68 11.49
CA ARG A 407 1.75 -11.49 12.57
C ARG A 407 1.64 -10.12 13.24
N SER A 408 0.88 -9.19 12.68
CA SER A 408 0.70 -7.84 13.21
C SER A 408 -0.59 -7.70 14.02
N THR A 409 -0.52 -6.96 15.12
CA THR A 409 -1.69 -6.60 15.94
C THR A 409 -2.50 -5.46 15.33
N ILE A 410 -1.86 -4.59 14.54
CA ILE A 410 -2.46 -3.41 13.91
C ILE A 410 -2.51 -3.58 12.38
N PRO A 411 -3.60 -3.17 11.70
CA PRO A 411 -3.65 -3.15 10.25
C PRO A 411 -2.72 -2.07 9.67
N ALA A 412 -2.43 -2.19 8.37
CA ALA A 412 -1.79 -1.16 7.56
C ALA A 412 -2.76 -0.63 6.50
N THR A 413 -2.65 0.63 6.10
CA THR A 413 -3.36 1.20 4.94
C THR A 413 -2.84 0.55 3.67
N GLN A 414 -3.67 0.26 2.67
CA GLN A 414 -3.17 -0.28 1.38
C GLN A 414 -2.55 0.79 0.46
N PHE A 415 -2.73 2.07 0.80
CA PHE A 415 -1.94 3.15 0.19
C PHE A 415 -0.62 3.31 0.94
N ASN A 416 0.47 3.39 0.19
CA ASN A 416 1.79 3.77 0.69
C ASN A 416 1.91 5.29 0.85
N MET A 417 3.04 5.73 1.42
CA MET A 417 3.37 7.15 1.62
C MET A 417 3.49 7.91 0.30
#